data_AF-A0A7T1MG78-F1
#
_entry.id   AF-A0A7T1MG78-F1
#
_cell.length_a   1.000
_cell.length_b   1.000
_cell.length_c   1.000
_cell.angle_alpha   90.00
_cell.angle_beta   90.00
_cell.angle_gamma   90.00
#
_symmetry.space_group_name_H-M   'P 1'
#
loop_
_entity.id
_entity.type
_entity.pdbx_description
1 polymer ?
#
loop_
_entity_poly.entity_id
_entity_poly.type
_entity_poly.pdbx_seq_one_letter_code
_entity_poly.pdbx_strand_id
1 'polypeptide(L)' 'MASVISEVLNQRPPTRDANFFQLGGDSLFGTKVMTRLSAQLGLDLPPTLLFIAPTVRTLSEQLETLIDQALAQFEVGR' A
#
# COMPACT_ATOMS: atom_id res chain seq x y z
N MET A 1 -4.20 -4.61 -4.77
CA MET A 1 -4.28 -3.46 -3.82
C MET A 1 -5.72 -3.01 -3.57
N ALA A 2 -6.47 -2.58 -4.59
CA ALA A 2 -7.88 -2.15 -4.39
C ALA A 2 -8.75 -3.24 -3.74
N SER A 3 -8.54 -4.51 -4.09
CA SER A 3 -9.18 -5.68 -3.45
C SER A 3 -8.91 -5.76 -1.94
N VAL A 4 -7.65 -5.64 -1.52
CA VAL A 4 -7.24 -5.66 -0.11
C VAL A 4 -7.92 -4.55 0.69
N ILE A 5 -8.03 -3.34 0.11
CA ILE A 5 -8.72 -2.23 0.77
C ILE A 5 -10.22 -2.51 0.91
N SER A 6 -10.89 -2.98 -0.16
CA SER A 6 -12.32 -3.34 -0.07
C SER A 6 -12.60 -4.46 0.93
N GLU A 7 -11.74 -5.48 0.99
CA GLU A 7 -11.89 -6.59 1.93
C GLU A 7 -11.73 -6.13 3.38
N VAL A 8 -10.80 -5.20 3.63
CA VAL A 8 -10.54 -4.69 4.98
C VAL A 8 -11.64 -3.73 5.43
N LEU A 9 -12.15 -2.89 4.53
CA LEU A 9 -13.23 -1.94 4.83
C LEU A 9 -14.65 -2.55 4.71
N ASN A 10 -14.76 -3.79 4.22
CA ASN A 10 -16.03 -4.45 3.91
C ASN A 10 -16.93 -3.63 2.97
N GLN A 11 -16.34 -3.05 1.93
CA GLN A 11 -16.99 -2.17 0.96
C GLN A 11 -16.67 -2.61 -0.48
N ARG A 12 -17.27 -1.94 -1.48
CA ARG A 12 -16.88 -2.13 -2.89
C ARG A 12 -15.45 -1.64 -3.12
N PRO A 13 -14.73 -2.22 -4.11
CA PRO A 13 -13.40 -1.74 -4.48
C PRO A 13 -13.38 -0.23 -4.73
N PRO A 14 -12.50 0.52 -4.05
CA PRO A 14 -12.40 1.96 -4.26
C PRO A 14 -11.88 2.29 -5.66
N THR A 15 -12.19 3.49 -6.14
CA THR A 15 -11.51 4.04 -7.32
C THR A 15 -10.03 4.25 -7.00
N ARG A 16 -9.18 4.35 -8.04
CA ARG A 16 -7.73 4.50 -7.85
C ARG A 16 -7.35 5.76 -7.06
N ASP A 17 -8.19 6.78 -7.14
CA ASP A 17 -7.99 8.10 -6.54
C ASP A 17 -8.78 8.29 -5.23
N ALA A 18 -9.56 7.29 -4.80
CA ALA A 18 -10.30 7.40 -3.55
C ALA A 18 -9.34 7.29 -2.36
N ASN A 19 -9.43 8.26 -1.47
CA ASN A 19 -8.62 8.33 -0.26
C ASN A 19 -9.15 7.35 0.79
N PHE A 20 -8.29 6.45 1.26
CA PHE A 20 -8.59 5.43 2.25
C PHE A 20 -9.25 5.97 3.52
N PHE A 21 -8.76 7.10 4.05
CA PHE A 21 -9.31 7.71 5.27
C PHE A 21 -10.65 8.38 5.01
N GLN A 22 -10.87 8.92 3.81
CA GLN A 22 -12.19 9.45 3.42
C GLN A 22 -13.25 8.35 3.24
N LEU A 23 -12.84 7.11 2.98
CA LEU A 23 -13.72 5.94 2.90
C LEU A 23 -14.07 5.34 4.28
N GLY A 24 -13.61 5.97 5.36
CA GLY A 24 -13.82 5.50 6.73
C GLY A 24 -12.71 4.59 7.26
N GLY A 25 -11.58 4.50 6.56
CA GLY A 25 -10.39 3.81 7.05
C GLY A 25 -9.76 4.55 8.24
N ASP A 26 -9.27 3.80 9.22
CA ASP A 26 -8.55 4.31 10.39
C ASP A 26 -7.16 3.65 10.53
N SER A 27 -6.47 3.91 11.63
CA SER A 27 -5.14 3.37 11.91
C SER A 27 -5.12 1.84 11.98
N LEU A 28 -6.18 1.22 12.50
CA LEU A 28 -6.28 -0.23 12.67
C LEU A 28 -6.52 -0.90 11.31
N PHE A 29 -7.45 -0.37 10.52
CA PHE A 29 -7.66 -0.83 9.15
C PHE A 29 -6.42 -0.57 8.29
N GLY A 30 -5.76 0.58 8.46
CA GLY A 30 -4.52 0.91 7.76
C GLY A 30 -3.40 -0.09 8.04
N THR A 31 -3.20 -0.43 9.31
CA THR A 31 -2.25 -1.47 9.70
C THR A 31 -2.59 -2.82 9.06
N LYS A 32 -3.86 -3.24 9.08
CA LYS A 32 -4.31 -4.50 8.46
C LYS A 32 -4.08 -4.52 6.94
N VAL A 33 -4.38 -3.43 6.25
CA VAL A 33 -4.10 -3.30 4.81
C VAL A 33 -2.61 -3.45 4.55
N MET A 34 -1.77 -2.72 5.29
CA MET A 34 -0.32 -2.74 5.09
C MET A 34 0.26 -4.11 5.37
N THR A 35 -0.10 -4.78 6.47
CA THR A 35 0.34 -6.15 6.76
C THR A 35 -0.03 -7.13 5.64
N ARG A 36 -1.24 -7.05 5.09
CA ARG A 36 -1.66 -7.92 3.99
C ARG A 36 -0.90 -7.62 2.70
N LEU A 37 -0.66 -6.35 2.39
CA LEU A 37 0.13 -5.95 1.23
C LEU A 37 1.58 -6.39 1.36
N SER A 38 2.20 -6.18 2.53
CA SER A 38 3.55 -6.66 2.84
C SER A 38 3.68 -8.16 2.58
N ALA A 39 2.73 -8.96 3.08
CA ALA A 39 2.72 -10.41 2.89
C ALA A 39 2.53 -10.83 1.42
N GLN A 40 1.69 -10.11 0.66
CA GLN A 40 1.46 -10.40 -0.77
C GLN A 40 2.65 -10.02 -1.65
N LEU A 41 3.36 -8.95 -1.31
CA LEU A 41 4.46 -8.40 -2.11
C LEU A 41 5.82 -8.93 -1.67
N GLY A 42 5.92 -9.55 -0.49
CA GLY A 42 7.21 -9.94 0.08
C GLY A 42 8.08 -8.74 0.48
N LEU A 43 7.46 -7.59 0.76
CA LEU A 43 8.13 -6.35 1.13
C LEU A 43 7.78 -5.98 2.57
N ASP A 44 8.71 -5.36 3.29
CA ASP A 44 8.42 -4.75 4.57
C ASP A 44 7.88 -3.33 4.37
N LEU A 45 6.56 -3.18 4.40
CA LEU A 45 5.89 -1.89 4.19
C LEU A 45 5.58 -1.19 5.52
N PRO A 46 6.10 0.02 5.76
CA PRO A 46 5.80 0.75 6.97
C PRO A 46 4.35 1.26 6.95
N PRO A 47 3.61 1.20 8.07
CA PRO A 47 2.23 1.70 8.14
C PRO A 47 2.08 3.19 7.78
N THR A 48 3.15 3.97 7.97
CA THR A 48 3.22 5.40 7.61
C THR A 48 3.03 5.63 6.11
N LEU A 49 3.32 4.64 5.26
CA LEU A 49 3.17 4.76 3.81
C LEU A 49 1.74 5.06 3.39
N LEU A 50 0.74 4.49 4.10
CA LEU A 50 -0.67 4.77 3.83
C LEU A 50 -1.07 6.20 4.16
N PHE A 51 -0.39 6.85 5.11
CA PHE A 51 -0.65 8.25 5.45
C PHE A 51 -0.07 9.21 4.41
N ILE A 52 1.08 8.87 3.84
CA ILE A 52 1.74 9.66 2.79
C ILE A 52 1.03 9.48 1.45
N ALA A 53 0.59 8.25 1.17
CA ALA A 53 0.00 7.85 -0.09
C ALA A 53 -1.36 7.16 0.14
N PRO A 54 -2.42 7.93 0.48
CA PRO A 54 -3.69 7.37 0.95
C PRO A 54 -4.60 6.82 -0.15
N THR A 55 -4.20 6.89 -1.41
CA THR A 55 -4.98 6.36 -2.54
C THR A 55 -4.29 5.13 -3.13
N VAL A 56 -5.04 4.28 -3.84
CA VAL A 56 -4.44 3.14 -4.55
C VAL A 56 -3.39 3.61 -5.55
N ARG A 57 -3.65 4.70 -6.29
CA ARG A 57 -2.71 5.27 -7.26
C ARG A 57 -1.39 5.67 -6.59
N THR A 58 -1.46 6.58 -5.62
CA THR A 58 -0.28 7.12 -4.95
C THR A 58 0.50 6.01 -4.23
N LEU A 59 -0.20 5.04 -3.65
CA LEU A 59 0.45 3.93 -2.96
C LEU A 59 1.17 3.01 -3.95
N SER A 60 0.58 2.74 -5.12
CA SER A 60 1.26 1.99 -6.19
C SER A 60 2.52 2.70 -6.66
N GLU A 61 2.48 4.02 -6.90
CA GLU A 61 3.65 4.80 -7.32
C GLU A 61 4.80 4.74 -6.28
N GLN A 62 4.48 4.81 -4.99
CA GLN A 62 5.48 4.65 -3.93
C GLN A 62 6.07 3.23 -3.90
N LEU A 63 5.25 2.20 -4.11
CA LEU A 63 5.72 0.81 -4.13
C LEU A 63 6.62 0.53 -5.34
N GLU A 64 6.26 1.03 -6.53
CA GLU A 64 7.11 0.94 -7.72
C GLU A 64 8.49 1.55 -7.45
N THR A 65 8.52 2.74 -6.82
CA THR A 65 9.76 3.40 -6.43
C THR A 65 10.59 2.56 -5.45
N LEU A 66 9.96 1.96 -4.43
CA LEU A 66 10.65 1.11 -3.45
C LEU A 66 11.21 -0.16 -4.09
N ILE A 67 10.46 -0.77 -5.01
CA ILE A 67 10.89 -1.97 -5.74
C ILE A 67 12.09 -1.63 -6.62
N ASP A 68 12.02 -0.54 -7.39
CA ASP A 68 13.12 -0.10 -8.26
C ASP A 68 14.39 0.18 -7.45
N GLN A 69 14.26 0.82 -6.28
CA GLN A 69 15.38 1.06 -5.37
C GLN A 69 15.98 -0.24 -4.83
N ALA A 70 15.14 -1.20 -4.44
CA ALA A 70 15.61 -2.50 -3.98
C ALA A 70 16.37 -3.23 -5.09
N LEU A 71 15.82 -3.26 -6.31
CA LEU A 71 16.47 -3.87 -7.48
C LEU A 71 17.82 -3.20 -7.81
N ALA A 72 17.88 -1.87 -7.81
CA ALA A 72 19.12 -1.14 -8.07
C ALA A 72 20.20 -1.44 -7.00
N GLN A 73 19.82 -1.63 -5.73
CA GLN A 73 20.75 -2.03 -4.68
C GLN A 73 21.31 -3.45 -4.89
N PHE A 74 20.53 -4.36 -5.48
CA PHE A 74 21.00 -5.70 -5.83
C PHE A 74 21.97 -5.71 -7.01
N GLU A 75 21.84 -4.79 -7.97
CA GLU A 75 22.71 -4.71 -9.15
C GLU A 75 24.08 -4.09 -8.86
N VAL A 76 24.17 -3.15 -7.90
CA VAL A 76 25.43 -2.48 -7.54
C VAL A 76 26.34 -3.36 -6.65
N GLY A 77 25.79 -4.42 -6.05
CA GLY A 77 26.48 -5.29 -5.09
C GLY A 77 27.15 -6.55 -5.66
N ARG A 78 27.20 -6.75 -6.99
CA ARG A 78 27.81 -7.92 -7.63
C ARG A 78 29.02 -7.56 -8.49
#